data_AF-A0A9E3UUG3-F1
#
_entry.id   AF-A0A9E3UUG3-F1
#
_cell.length_a   1.000
_cell.length_b   1.000
_cell.length_c   1.000
_cell.angle_alpha   90.00
_cell.angle_beta   90.00
_cell.angle_gamma   90.00
#
_symmetry.space_group_name_H-M   'P 1'
#
loop_
_entity.id
_entity.type
_entity.pdbx_description
1 polymer ?
#
loop_
_entity_poly.entity_id
_entity_poly.type
_entity_poly.pdbx_seq_one_letter_code
_entity_poly.pdbx_strand_id
1 'polypeptide(L)'
;MKLHGIQWPARLATVGWMVAGLAGMGEARAATVHPGSDGSDGVLTVTRDLVIDMDSRPDGIYRYAAVHVREGAMVTFRPNARNTPVVWLVQGSCVIEGIVDVSGTAGIEGGGGPGGPGGFRGGNAGARGLGPGGGPAGVLPNGGWVPESSGGAFATVGFHASPNGVPPEPYGSKYLLPLVGGSGGGGAAESQTHTGVYTAGVAGGGGGGAFLIAADRVRLTGRIEARGGAGELWDGIFGHGNRVVGGSGSGGAVRIVANRLEGNGIIHAGGGPSTTVGAGGAGRVRIDCIDDAFGGSLGGVVSRGFQPVVFPAPDALGVSLRIAQVEEIAVEETAGSDPGKPGVILPFLSEGGQRVTVECRGLPLGTEVLVTATSAVTGEQVTVAGRNDRGTEDRSYADIRVPLPPGSGLLWARTRLVTLGEGE
;
A
#
# COMPACT_ATOMS: atom_id res chain seq x y z
N MET A 1 -27.74 -37.56 81.49
CA MET A 1 -28.93 -36.69 81.65
C MET A 1 -29.67 -36.68 80.32
N LYS A 2 -30.89 -37.25 80.27
CA LYS A 2 -32.01 -37.11 79.29
C LYS A 2 -31.66 -36.86 77.80
N LEU A 3 -32.28 -37.46 76.77
CA LEU A 3 -33.40 -38.37 76.59
C LEU A 3 -33.39 -38.76 75.08
N HIS A 4 -33.98 -39.91 74.81
CA HIS A 4 -34.38 -40.58 73.57
C HIS A 4 -34.85 -39.73 72.37
N GLY A 5 -34.74 -40.32 71.16
CA GLY A 5 -35.84 -40.34 70.18
C GLY A 5 -35.62 -39.54 68.89
N ILE A 6 -35.14 -40.12 67.78
CA ILE A 6 -35.91 -40.79 66.68
C ILE A 6 -36.52 -39.79 65.67
N GLN A 7 -36.06 -39.83 64.39
CA GLN A 7 -36.83 -40.26 63.19
C GLN A 7 -36.07 -39.96 61.87
N TRP A 8 -35.74 -41.02 61.13
CA TRP A 8 -35.50 -41.05 59.67
C TRP A 8 -36.86 -41.12 58.94
N PRO A 9 -37.05 -40.68 57.67
CA PRO A 9 -36.54 -41.45 56.51
C PRO A 9 -36.25 -40.71 55.18
N ALA A 10 -35.37 -41.36 54.40
CA ALA A 10 -35.43 -41.73 52.98
C ALA A 10 -35.94 -40.76 51.90
N ARG A 11 -35.14 -40.67 50.82
CA ARG A 11 -35.44 -40.66 49.36
C ARG A 11 -34.17 -40.11 48.66
N LEU A 12 -33.64 -40.59 47.54
CA LEU A 12 -34.08 -41.50 46.48
C LEU A 12 -32.81 -41.86 45.67
N ALA A 13 -32.70 -43.11 45.20
CA ALA A 13 -31.60 -43.59 44.38
C ALA A 13 -31.92 -43.52 42.87
N THR A 14 -30.84 -43.43 42.08
CA THR A 14 -30.67 -43.90 40.68
C THR A 14 -31.38 -43.13 39.55
N VAL A 15 -30.63 -42.79 38.49
CA VAL A 15 -30.71 -43.40 37.14
C VAL A 15 -29.50 -42.91 36.33
N GLY A 16 -28.78 -43.85 35.70
CA GLY A 16 -27.68 -43.58 34.78
C GLY A 16 -28.15 -43.27 33.36
N TRP A 17 -27.24 -42.70 32.57
CA TRP A 17 -27.35 -42.68 31.11
C TRP A 17 -26.04 -43.19 30.50
N MET A 18 -26.13 -44.35 29.84
CA MET A 18 -25.31 -44.66 28.68
C MET A 18 -25.81 -43.80 27.52
N VAL A 19 -24.90 -43.12 26.83
CA VAL A 19 -25.10 -42.78 25.41
C VAL A 19 -23.94 -43.37 24.63
N ALA A 20 -24.33 -44.16 23.64
CA ALA A 20 -23.50 -44.86 22.68
C ALA A 20 -22.65 -43.90 21.83
N GLY A 21 -21.53 -44.42 21.32
CA GLY A 21 -20.72 -43.71 20.35
C GLY A 21 -21.49 -43.36 19.09
N LEU A 22 -21.27 -42.14 18.61
CA LEU A 22 -21.32 -41.84 17.19
C LEU A 22 -20.02 -41.12 16.86
N ALA A 23 -19.18 -41.81 16.09
CA ALA A 23 -18.02 -41.23 15.42
C ALA A 23 -18.51 -40.17 14.44
N GLY A 24 -18.70 -38.95 14.94
CA GLY A 24 -18.66 -37.74 14.16
C GLY A 24 -17.28 -37.15 14.33
N MET A 25 -16.25 -37.78 13.73
CA MET A 25 -15.12 -36.99 13.27
C MET A 25 -15.72 -36.06 12.22
N GLY A 26 -16.19 -34.88 12.66
CA GLY A 26 -16.31 -33.76 11.77
C GLY A 26 -14.95 -33.70 11.09
N GLU A 27 -14.93 -33.91 9.78
CA GLU A 27 -13.77 -33.58 8.98
C GLU A 27 -13.37 -32.19 9.44
N ALA A 28 -12.21 -32.08 10.09
CA ALA A 28 -11.56 -30.81 10.21
C ALA A 28 -11.38 -30.37 8.76
N ARG A 29 -12.33 -29.57 8.25
CA ARG A 29 -12.14 -28.91 6.97
C ARG A 29 -10.91 -28.07 7.20
N ALA A 30 -9.79 -28.55 6.67
CA ALA A 30 -8.61 -27.72 6.54
C ALA A 30 -9.11 -26.39 6.00
N ALA A 31 -8.71 -25.29 6.65
CA ALA A 31 -8.94 -23.98 6.07
C ALA A 31 -8.49 -24.09 4.61
N THR A 32 -9.33 -23.65 3.68
CA THR A 32 -9.02 -23.69 2.26
C THR A 32 -9.23 -22.28 1.75
N VAL A 33 -8.19 -21.73 1.13
CA VAL A 33 -8.26 -20.49 0.38
C VAL A 33 -9.17 -20.72 -0.80
N HIS A 34 -10.23 -19.92 -0.87
CA HIS A 34 -11.04 -19.76 -2.06
C HIS A 34 -10.57 -18.48 -2.75
N PRO A 35 -9.88 -18.57 -3.90
CA PRO A 35 -9.29 -17.42 -4.57
C PRO A 35 -10.30 -16.35 -5.01
N GLY A 36 -11.59 -16.68 -5.05
CA GLY A 36 -12.66 -15.76 -5.47
C GLY A 36 -12.73 -15.53 -6.99
N SER A 37 -11.98 -16.30 -7.78
CA SER A 37 -12.04 -16.24 -9.25
C SER A 37 -13.21 -17.08 -9.80
N ASP A 38 -13.94 -16.52 -10.76
CA ASP A 38 -14.96 -17.22 -11.56
C ASP A 38 -14.41 -17.72 -12.92
N GLY A 39 -13.14 -17.43 -13.23
CA GLY A 39 -12.51 -17.82 -14.49
C GLY A 39 -12.96 -17.01 -15.71
N SER A 40 -13.68 -15.90 -15.52
CA SER A 40 -14.21 -15.05 -16.61
C SER A 40 -13.13 -14.47 -17.54
N ASP A 41 -11.89 -14.34 -17.07
CA ASP A 41 -10.75 -13.90 -17.87
C ASP A 41 -10.00 -15.04 -18.57
N GLY A 42 -10.49 -16.29 -18.46
CA GLY A 42 -9.90 -17.45 -19.10
C GLY A 42 -8.51 -17.80 -18.58
N VAL A 43 -7.69 -18.41 -19.44
CA VAL A 43 -6.32 -18.81 -19.10
C VAL A 43 -5.32 -17.78 -19.64
N LEU A 44 -4.49 -17.23 -18.75
CA LEU A 44 -3.37 -16.37 -19.14
C LEU A 44 -2.13 -17.23 -19.36
N THR A 45 -1.67 -17.36 -20.60
CA THR A 45 -0.38 -17.99 -20.92
C THR A 45 0.53 -16.98 -21.62
N VAL A 46 1.67 -16.67 -21.00
CA VAL A 46 2.62 -15.66 -21.47
C VAL A 46 3.91 -16.35 -21.88
N THR A 47 4.20 -16.37 -23.18
CA THR A 47 5.39 -17.03 -23.77
C THR A 47 6.43 -16.05 -24.31
N ARG A 48 6.09 -14.75 -24.32
CA ARG A 48 6.92 -13.62 -24.71
C ARG A 48 6.45 -12.40 -23.94
N ASP A 49 7.22 -11.32 -23.97
CA ASP A 49 6.87 -10.10 -23.26
C ASP A 49 5.45 -9.63 -23.61
N LEU A 50 4.70 -9.30 -22.57
CA LEU A 50 3.31 -8.90 -22.62
C LEU A 50 3.10 -7.66 -21.76
N VAL A 51 2.59 -6.60 -22.39
CA VAL A 51 2.03 -5.46 -21.67
C VAL A 51 0.53 -5.69 -21.53
N ILE A 52 0.06 -5.88 -20.30
CA ILE A 52 -1.38 -5.96 -20.01
C ILE A 52 -1.92 -4.53 -19.93
N ASP A 53 -2.88 -4.21 -20.80
CA ASP A 53 -3.59 -2.93 -20.76
C ASP A 53 -4.71 -2.99 -19.72
N MET A 54 -4.57 -2.24 -18.63
CA MET A 54 -5.52 -2.25 -17.53
C MET A 54 -6.77 -1.40 -17.80
N ASP A 55 -6.87 -0.67 -18.91
CA ASP A 55 -8.03 0.21 -19.18
C ASP A 55 -9.37 -0.54 -19.19
N SER A 56 -9.36 -1.82 -19.58
CA SER A 56 -10.54 -2.70 -19.52
C SER A 56 -10.87 -3.24 -18.12
N ARG A 57 -10.01 -2.97 -17.12
CA ARG A 57 -10.15 -3.39 -15.72
C ARG A 57 -9.97 -2.19 -14.79
N PRO A 58 -10.99 -1.31 -14.64
CA PRO A 58 -10.92 -0.13 -13.79
C PRO A 58 -10.76 -0.41 -12.29
N ASP A 59 -10.96 -1.66 -11.86
CA ASP A 59 -10.73 -2.16 -10.49
C ASP A 59 -9.36 -2.85 -10.33
N GLY A 60 -8.67 -3.13 -11.44
CA GLY A 60 -7.40 -3.87 -11.45
C GLY A 60 -7.52 -5.35 -11.12
N ILE A 61 -8.74 -5.91 -11.08
CA ILE A 61 -9.00 -7.29 -10.65
C ILE A 61 -9.18 -8.18 -11.87
N TYR A 62 -8.34 -9.21 -11.96
CA TYR A 62 -8.39 -10.24 -12.98
C TYR A 62 -8.83 -11.57 -12.37
N ARG A 63 -9.75 -12.27 -13.03
CA ARG A 63 -10.36 -13.53 -12.61
C ARG A 63 -10.01 -14.65 -13.59
N TYR A 64 -8.79 -15.16 -13.48
CA TYR A 64 -8.28 -16.20 -14.35
C TYR A 64 -8.70 -17.60 -13.90
N ALA A 65 -8.87 -18.50 -14.87
CA ALA A 65 -8.96 -19.93 -14.62
C ALA A 65 -7.58 -20.51 -14.24
N ALA A 66 -6.53 -20.10 -14.95
CA ALA A 66 -5.13 -20.44 -14.67
C ALA A 66 -4.19 -19.36 -15.21
N VAL A 67 -2.99 -19.27 -14.63
CA VAL A 67 -1.93 -18.35 -15.08
C VAL A 67 -0.61 -19.12 -15.26
N HIS A 68 0.05 -18.91 -16.40
CA HIS A 68 1.42 -19.38 -16.66
C HIS A 68 2.24 -18.29 -17.35
N VAL A 69 3.15 -17.66 -16.59
CA VAL A 69 4.19 -16.78 -17.13
C VAL A 69 5.44 -17.61 -17.32
N ARG A 70 5.76 -17.96 -18.58
CA ARG A 70 6.88 -18.86 -18.90
C ARG A 70 8.23 -18.20 -18.69
N GLU A 71 9.25 -19.02 -18.50
CA GLU A 71 10.64 -18.57 -18.45
C GLU A 71 10.99 -17.73 -19.69
N GLY A 72 11.74 -16.64 -19.48
CA GLY A 72 12.13 -15.70 -20.54
C GLY A 72 11.05 -14.70 -20.96
N ALA A 73 9.83 -14.79 -20.43
CA ALA A 73 8.77 -13.81 -20.68
C ALA A 73 8.61 -12.82 -19.52
N MET A 74 8.30 -11.56 -19.85
CA MET A 74 8.01 -10.50 -18.88
C MET A 74 6.58 -9.97 -19.03
N VAL A 75 5.84 -9.89 -17.92
CA VAL A 75 4.55 -9.22 -17.84
C VAL A 75 4.75 -7.84 -17.21
N THR A 76 4.35 -6.80 -17.93
CA THR A 76 4.20 -5.43 -17.40
C THR A 76 2.78 -4.96 -17.59
N PHE A 77 2.46 -3.79 -17.04
CA PHE A 77 1.11 -3.24 -17.06
C PHE A 77 1.15 -1.81 -17.56
N ARG A 78 0.23 -1.47 -18.47
CA ARG A 78 -0.16 -0.07 -18.68
C ARG A 78 -1.24 0.25 -17.63
N PRO A 79 -0.96 1.15 -16.66
CA PRO A 79 -1.93 1.45 -15.63
C PRO A 79 -3.23 2.02 -16.19
N ASN A 80 -4.34 1.69 -15.54
CA ASN A 80 -5.62 2.32 -15.84
C ASN A 80 -5.66 3.76 -15.32
N ALA A 81 -6.73 4.48 -15.66
CA ALA A 81 -6.99 5.85 -15.23
C ALA A 81 -6.91 6.09 -13.70
N ARG A 82 -7.06 5.06 -12.87
CA ARG A 82 -7.04 5.17 -11.41
C ARG A 82 -5.71 4.73 -10.80
N ASN A 83 -4.80 4.24 -11.64
CA ASN A 83 -3.60 3.55 -11.25
C ASN A 83 -3.86 2.51 -10.15
N THR A 84 -4.87 1.65 -10.33
CA THR A 84 -5.20 0.64 -9.30
C THR A 84 -4.06 -0.38 -9.11
N PRO A 85 -3.96 -1.03 -7.94
CA PRO A 85 -3.19 -2.25 -7.79
C PRO A 85 -3.59 -3.31 -8.82
N VAL A 86 -2.68 -4.26 -9.08
CA VAL A 86 -2.98 -5.44 -9.88
C VAL A 86 -3.36 -6.59 -8.94
N VAL A 87 -4.52 -7.19 -9.19
CA VAL A 87 -5.00 -8.34 -8.41
C VAL A 87 -5.29 -9.50 -9.35
N TRP A 88 -4.61 -10.63 -9.17
CA TRP A 88 -4.90 -11.88 -9.85
C TRP A 88 -5.61 -12.83 -8.91
N LEU A 89 -6.88 -13.09 -9.19
CA LEU A 89 -7.65 -14.18 -8.62
C LEU A 89 -7.56 -15.35 -9.60
N VAL A 90 -7.10 -16.51 -9.15
CA VAL A 90 -6.84 -17.66 -10.02
C VAL A 90 -7.54 -18.89 -9.46
N GLN A 91 -8.42 -19.55 -10.25
CA GLN A 91 -9.16 -20.74 -9.78
C GLN A 91 -8.21 -21.91 -9.46
N GLY A 92 -7.26 -22.17 -10.36
CA GLY A 92 -6.30 -23.26 -10.24
C GLY A 92 -4.90 -22.78 -9.88
N SER A 93 -3.92 -23.23 -10.66
CA SER A 93 -2.51 -22.91 -10.45
C SER A 93 -2.11 -21.57 -11.06
N CYS A 94 -1.34 -20.79 -10.30
CA CYS A 94 -0.57 -19.66 -10.80
C CYS A 94 0.91 -20.05 -10.86
N VAL A 95 1.48 -20.12 -12.07
CA VAL A 95 2.89 -20.48 -12.29
C VAL A 95 3.63 -19.28 -12.86
N ILE A 96 4.67 -18.84 -12.17
CA ILE A 96 5.53 -17.72 -12.60
C ILE A 96 6.97 -18.24 -12.67
N GLU A 97 7.42 -18.49 -13.90
CA GLU A 97 8.80 -18.85 -14.27
C GLU A 97 9.54 -17.67 -14.91
N GLY A 98 8.79 -16.76 -15.54
CA GLY A 98 9.28 -15.49 -16.05
C GLY A 98 9.23 -14.35 -15.02
N ILE A 99 8.95 -13.14 -15.48
CA ILE A 99 8.93 -11.93 -14.65
C ILE A 99 7.52 -11.34 -14.65
N VAL A 100 7.01 -10.96 -13.47
CA VAL A 100 5.89 -10.02 -13.34
C VAL A 100 6.45 -8.74 -12.71
N ASP A 101 6.35 -7.64 -13.43
CA ASP A 101 6.93 -6.36 -13.01
C ASP A 101 5.84 -5.29 -12.87
N VAL A 102 5.71 -4.81 -11.64
CA VAL A 102 4.85 -3.69 -11.24
C VAL A 102 5.69 -2.55 -10.68
N SER A 103 6.98 -2.47 -11.00
CA SER A 103 7.89 -1.46 -10.45
C SER A 103 7.53 -0.03 -10.90
N GLY A 104 7.90 0.94 -10.06
CA GLY A 104 7.92 2.35 -10.44
C GLY A 104 9.10 2.66 -11.35
N THR A 105 9.03 3.80 -12.01
CA THR A 105 10.04 4.22 -13.00
C THR A 105 10.86 5.40 -12.49
N ALA A 106 12.02 5.60 -13.10
CA ALA A 106 12.90 6.71 -12.73
C ALA A 106 12.30 8.07 -13.08
N GLY A 107 12.66 9.09 -12.31
CA GLY A 107 12.46 10.48 -12.73
C GLY A 107 13.38 10.83 -13.89
N ILE A 108 12.90 11.65 -14.83
CA ILE A 108 13.67 12.07 -16.02
C ILE A 108 13.38 13.54 -16.36
N GLU A 109 14.41 14.30 -16.70
CA GLU A 109 14.31 15.66 -17.25
C GLU A 109 13.46 16.61 -16.37
N GLY A 110 13.61 16.49 -15.04
CA GLY A 110 12.82 17.27 -14.07
C GLY A 110 11.36 16.81 -13.91
N GLY A 111 10.92 15.79 -14.67
CA GLY A 111 9.63 15.12 -14.55
C GLY A 111 9.69 13.92 -13.58
N GLY A 112 8.87 13.98 -12.51
CA GLY A 112 8.71 12.89 -11.55
C GLY A 112 8.37 11.55 -12.20
N GLY A 113 9.08 10.49 -11.78
CA GLY A 113 8.91 9.14 -12.32
C GLY A 113 7.50 8.58 -12.05
N PRO A 114 6.81 8.05 -13.05
CA PRO A 114 5.56 7.30 -12.85
C PRO A 114 5.70 6.19 -11.79
N GLY A 115 4.73 6.11 -10.88
CA GLY A 115 4.61 4.95 -10.00
C GLY A 115 4.15 3.72 -10.77
N GLY A 116 4.46 2.53 -10.26
CA GLY A 116 3.89 1.30 -10.81
C GLY A 116 2.37 1.21 -10.55
N PRO A 117 1.68 0.18 -11.08
CA PRO A 117 0.27 -0.06 -10.78
C PRO A 117 -0.03 -0.03 -9.27
N GLY A 118 -0.86 0.89 -8.78
CA GLY A 118 -1.14 1.06 -7.35
C GLY A 118 -0.11 1.87 -6.55
N GLY A 119 1.01 2.25 -7.16
CA GLY A 119 2.05 3.11 -6.58
C GLY A 119 1.82 4.60 -6.87
N PHE A 120 2.67 5.46 -6.30
CA PHE A 120 2.57 6.91 -6.46
C PHE A 120 3.74 7.50 -7.24
N ARG A 121 3.48 8.60 -7.96
CA ARG A 121 4.47 9.31 -8.78
C ARG A 121 5.53 10.00 -7.92
N GLY A 122 6.76 10.06 -8.43
CA GLY A 122 7.82 10.92 -7.90
C GLY A 122 7.52 12.42 -8.05
N GLY A 123 8.25 13.24 -7.32
CA GLY A 123 8.15 14.70 -7.39
C GLY A 123 8.82 15.23 -8.65
N ASN A 124 8.24 16.26 -9.26
CA ASN A 124 8.97 17.06 -10.24
C ASN A 124 10.15 17.78 -9.57
N ALA A 125 11.03 18.38 -10.37
CA ALA A 125 12.06 19.30 -9.88
C ALA A 125 11.49 20.28 -8.83
N GLY A 126 12.11 20.29 -7.64
CA GLY A 126 11.71 21.13 -6.51
C GLY A 126 10.39 20.76 -5.82
N ALA A 127 9.72 19.69 -6.24
CA ALA A 127 8.44 19.26 -5.68
C ALA A 127 8.57 17.95 -4.89
N ARG A 128 7.66 17.76 -3.94
CA ARG A 128 7.58 16.55 -3.13
C ARG A 128 7.05 15.36 -3.95
N GLY A 129 7.50 14.15 -3.63
CA GLY A 129 6.93 12.92 -4.15
C GLY A 129 5.50 12.68 -3.67
N LEU A 130 4.67 12.05 -4.49
CA LEU A 130 3.27 11.79 -4.15
C LEU A 130 3.12 10.54 -3.26
N GLY A 131 1.96 10.44 -2.62
CA GLY A 131 1.59 9.32 -1.74
C GLY A 131 1.80 9.60 -0.25
N PRO A 132 1.28 8.73 0.65
CA PRO A 132 1.30 8.97 2.09
C PRO A 132 2.70 9.13 2.70
N GLY A 133 3.68 8.41 2.16
CA GLY A 133 5.09 8.49 2.53
C GLY A 133 5.93 9.28 1.53
N GLY A 134 5.32 10.14 0.71
CA GLY A 134 6.01 10.85 -0.36
C GLY A 134 7.21 11.65 0.13
N GLY A 135 8.37 11.47 -0.50
CA GLY A 135 9.63 12.06 -0.09
C GLY A 135 9.61 13.60 -0.18
N PRO A 136 10.01 14.33 0.89
CA PRO A 136 10.18 15.77 0.83
C PRO A 136 11.04 16.26 -0.34
N ALA A 137 10.65 17.39 -0.92
CA ALA A 137 11.43 18.09 -1.93
C ALA A 137 12.78 18.55 -1.36
N GLY A 138 13.81 18.54 -2.20
CA GLY A 138 15.07 19.21 -1.91
C GLY A 138 14.91 20.70 -2.13
N VAL A 139 14.94 21.48 -1.06
CA VAL A 139 14.94 22.96 -1.08
C VAL A 139 16.15 23.47 -0.32
N LEU A 140 16.73 24.57 -0.79
CA LEU A 140 17.86 25.22 -0.12
C LEU A 140 17.36 26.10 1.03
N PRO A 141 17.63 25.77 2.30
CA PRO A 141 17.47 26.74 3.38
C PRO A 141 18.69 27.67 3.33
N ASN A 142 18.47 28.97 3.17
CA ASN A 142 19.46 30.03 3.44
C ASN A 142 20.86 29.84 2.80
N GLY A 143 20.94 29.50 1.51
CA GLY A 143 22.21 29.48 0.77
C GLY A 143 23.12 28.28 1.06
N GLY A 144 22.57 27.17 1.57
CA GLY A 144 23.28 25.89 1.74
C GLY A 144 23.72 25.25 0.41
N TRP A 145 24.66 24.32 0.51
CA TRP A 145 25.24 23.61 -0.64
C TRP A 145 24.40 22.38 -0.98
N VAL A 146 23.79 22.42 -2.17
CA VAL A 146 23.01 21.37 -2.87
C VAL A 146 21.65 21.00 -2.23
N PRO A 147 20.52 21.14 -2.97
CA PRO A 147 19.24 20.66 -2.50
C PRO A 147 19.22 19.13 -2.59
N GLU A 148 19.43 18.46 -1.47
CA GLU A 148 19.20 17.02 -1.38
C GLU A 148 17.72 16.76 -1.12
N SER A 149 17.13 15.90 -1.93
CA SER A 149 15.74 15.48 -1.77
C SER A 149 15.66 14.14 -1.03
N SER A 150 14.49 13.85 -0.48
CA SER A 150 14.30 12.63 0.33
C SER A 150 13.65 11.51 -0.48
N GLY A 151 14.03 10.28 -0.18
CA GLY A 151 13.38 9.10 -0.76
C GLY A 151 11.96 8.93 -0.24
N GLY A 152 11.10 8.24 -1.01
CA GLY A 152 9.77 7.86 -0.54
C GLY A 152 9.85 6.86 0.62
N ALA A 153 8.85 6.83 1.49
CA ALA A 153 8.68 5.84 2.55
C ALA A 153 7.49 4.92 2.25
N PHE A 154 7.57 3.65 2.64
CA PHE A 154 6.40 2.77 2.70
C PHE A 154 6.47 1.88 3.94
N ALA A 155 7.18 0.76 3.89
CA ALA A 155 7.36 -0.09 5.06
C ALA A 155 8.43 0.44 6.02
N THR A 156 9.44 1.09 5.45
CA THR A 156 10.49 1.82 6.18
C THR A 156 10.56 3.25 5.68
N VAL A 157 11.22 4.09 6.47
CA VAL A 157 11.59 5.45 6.07
C VAL A 157 12.62 5.35 4.94
N GLY A 158 12.46 6.16 3.89
CA GLY A 158 13.49 6.38 2.88
C GLY A 158 14.59 7.30 3.40
N PHE A 159 15.65 7.50 2.63
CA PHE A 159 16.67 8.47 3.00
C PHE A 159 16.04 9.86 3.23
N HIS A 160 16.43 10.52 4.31
CA HIS A 160 15.97 11.85 4.65
C HIS A 160 17.15 12.81 4.70
N ALA A 161 17.13 13.82 3.83
CA ALA A 161 18.25 14.73 3.64
C ALA A 161 18.26 15.94 4.58
N SER A 162 17.11 16.33 5.15
CA SER A 162 16.98 17.59 5.90
C SER A 162 17.14 17.36 7.40
N PRO A 163 18.08 18.03 8.10
CA PRO A 163 18.16 17.96 9.56
C PRO A 163 16.97 18.60 10.28
N ASN A 164 16.27 19.51 9.62
CA ASN A 164 15.16 20.31 10.17
C ASN A 164 13.80 20.02 9.48
N GLY A 165 13.78 19.10 8.52
CA GLY A 165 12.57 18.69 7.81
C GLY A 165 11.83 17.59 8.56
N VAL A 166 10.54 17.42 8.26
CA VAL A 166 9.80 16.25 8.73
C VAL A 166 10.16 15.07 7.82
N PRO A 167 10.67 13.95 8.36
CA PRO A 167 10.98 12.77 7.56
C PRO A 167 9.71 12.19 6.95
N PRO A 168 9.81 11.51 5.79
CA PRO A 168 8.67 10.82 5.22
C PRO A 168 8.24 9.69 6.17
N GLU A 169 6.94 9.64 6.49
CA GLU A 169 6.43 8.64 7.43
C GLU A 169 6.07 7.33 6.70
N PRO A 170 6.45 6.17 7.27
CA PRO A 170 6.01 4.88 6.77
C PRO A 170 4.49 4.74 6.85
N TYR A 171 3.91 3.99 5.91
CA TYR A 171 2.49 3.70 5.86
C TYR A 171 2.22 2.25 5.42
N GLY A 172 0.95 1.93 5.20
CA GLY A 172 0.49 0.60 4.85
C GLY A 172 0.49 -0.36 6.03
N SER A 173 -0.48 -1.26 6.04
CA SER A 173 -0.59 -2.28 7.08
C SER A 173 0.33 -3.47 6.76
N LYS A 174 0.79 -4.18 7.80
CA LYS A 174 1.51 -5.46 7.63
C LYS A 174 0.68 -6.52 6.90
N TYR A 175 -0.64 -6.37 6.91
CA TYR A 175 -1.59 -7.24 6.22
C TYR A 175 -1.79 -6.88 4.75
N LEU A 176 -1.30 -5.72 4.30
CA LEU A 176 -1.56 -5.16 2.97
C LEU A 176 -3.06 -5.11 2.66
N LEU A 177 -3.79 -4.60 3.65
CA LEU A 177 -5.22 -4.32 3.62
C LEU A 177 -5.45 -2.87 4.09
N PRO A 178 -5.92 -1.97 3.21
CA PRO A 178 -6.08 -2.16 1.77
C PRO A 178 -4.72 -2.38 1.07
N LEU A 179 -4.77 -2.97 -0.12
CA LEU A 179 -3.59 -3.15 -0.97
C LEU A 179 -3.21 -1.79 -1.58
N VAL A 180 -2.03 -1.26 -1.24
CA VAL A 180 -1.53 0.03 -1.72
C VAL A 180 -0.04 -0.09 -2.03
N GLY A 181 0.41 0.57 -3.11
CA GLY A 181 1.80 0.57 -3.54
C GLY A 181 2.65 1.58 -2.77
N GLY A 182 3.91 1.69 -3.17
CA GLY A 182 4.91 2.59 -2.62
C GLY A 182 4.73 4.04 -3.06
N SER A 183 5.27 4.95 -2.26
CA SER A 183 5.29 6.39 -2.49
C SER A 183 6.45 6.82 -3.38
N GLY A 184 6.28 7.95 -4.07
CA GLY A 184 7.35 8.58 -4.85
C GLY A 184 8.37 9.30 -3.98
N GLY A 185 9.60 9.41 -4.47
CA GLY A 185 10.62 10.27 -3.86
C GLY A 185 10.48 11.74 -4.28
N GLY A 186 11.08 12.65 -3.51
CA GLY A 186 11.05 14.08 -3.82
C GLY A 186 11.98 14.45 -4.97
N GLY A 187 11.64 15.49 -5.73
CA GLY A 187 12.58 16.16 -6.62
C GLY A 187 13.36 17.24 -5.88
N ALA A 188 14.49 17.64 -6.44
CA ALA A 188 15.30 18.74 -5.93
C ALA A 188 15.21 19.95 -6.86
N ALA A 189 15.12 21.14 -6.27
CA ALA A 189 15.02 22.39 -7.01
C ALA A 189 16.32 22.68 -7.78
N GLU A 190 16.23 23.60 -8.74
CA GLU A 190 17.43 24.22 -9.31
C GLU A 190 18.27 24.89 -8.21
N SER A 191 19.58 24.87 -8.38
CA SER A 191 20.52 25.44 -7.41
C SER A 191 21.60 26.23 -8.13
N GLN A 192 22.03 27.33 -7.53
CA GLN A 192 23.21 28.05 -7.99
C GLN A 192 24.43 27.59 -7.19
N THR A 193 25.43 27.07 -7.88
CA THR A 193 26.74 26.74 -7.29
C THR A 193 27.50 28.01 -6.87
N HIS A 194 28.54 27.87 -6.02
CA HIS A 194 29.35 29.00 -5.54
C HIS A 194 30.06 29.77 -6.68
N THR A 195 30.15 29.14 -7.84
CA THR A 195 30.73 29.68 -9.07
C THR A 195 29.69 30.39 -9.96
N GLY A 196 28.45 30.57 -9.48
CA GLY A 196 27.38 31.24 -10.21
C GLY A 196 26.70 30.38 -11.29
N VAL A 197 27.01 29.08 -11.36
CA VAL A 197 26.46 28.15 -12.36
C VAL A 197 25.15 27.57 -11.85
N TYR A 198 24.10 27.62 -12.68
CA TYR A 198 22.78 27.04 -12.42
C TYR A 198 22.78 25.53 -12.71
N THR A 199 22.36 24.73 -11.74
CA THR A 199 22.04 23.31 -11.94
C THR A 199 20.59 23.19 -12.36
N ALA A 200 20.29 22.28 -13.30
CA ALA A 200 18.90 21.91 -13.56
C ALA A 200 18.31 21.25 -12.30
N GLY A 201 17.03 21.51 -12.02
CA GLY A 201 16.30 20.76 -11.01
C GLY A 201 16.12 19.32 -11.47
N VAL A 202 16.12 18.39 -10.52
CA VAL A 202 16.06 16.94 -10.78
C VAL A 202 14.80 16.33 -10.18
N ALA A 203 14.23 15.37 -10.88
CA ALA A 203 13.02 14.67 -10.48
C ALA A 203 13.25 13.54 -9.47
N GLY A 204 12.23 13.23 -8.67
CA GLY A 204 12.17 12.03 -7.85
C GLY A 204 11.67 10.80 -8.62
N GLY A 205 12.04 9.61 -8.15
CA GLY A 205 11.58 8.33 -8.70
C GLY A 205 10.18 7.93 -8.23
N GLY A 206 9.45 7.20 -9.07
CA GLY A 206 8.12 6.67 -8.75
C GLY A 206 8.15 5.53 -7.75
N GLY A 207 7.13 5.40 -6.91
CA GLY A 207 6.99 4.29 -5.98
C GLY A 207 6.63 2.98 -6.68
N GLY A 208 7.08 1.85 -6.11
CA GLY A 208 6.75 0.52 -6.61
C GLY A 208 5.26 0.23 -6.55
N GLY A 209 4.74 -0.57 -7.49
CA GLY A 209 3.34 -0.93 -7.55
C GLY A 209 2.91 -1.93 -6.48
N ALA A 210 1.62 -2.27 -6.50
CA ALA A 210 1.02 -3.25 -5.61
C ALA A 210 0.43 -4.40 -6.41
N PHE A 211 0.80 -5.62 -6.01
CA PHE A 211 0.41 -6.85 -6.68
C PHE A 211 -0.10 -7.88 -5.68
N LEU A 212 -1.26 -8.46 -5.97
CA LEU A 212 -1.82 -9.57 -5.20
C LEU A 212 -2.06 -10.78 -6.10
N ILE A 213 -1.68 -11.96 -5.60
CA ILE A 213 -2.10 -13.24 -6.16
C ILE A 213 -2.95 -13.96 -5.11
N ALA A 214 -4.17 -14.34 -5.46
CA ALA A 214 -4.95 -15.32 -4.74
C ALA A 214 -5.11 -16.56 -5.63
N ALA A 215 -4.69 -17.74 -5.15
CA ALA A 215 -4.76 -18.98 -5.92
C ALA A 215 -4.81 -20.21 -5.00
N ASP A 216 -5.20 -21.38 -5.52
CA ASP A 216 -5.03 -22.63 -4.77
C ASP A 216 -3.53 -22.93 -4.58
N ARG A 217 -2.79 -22.96 -5.70
CA ARG A 217 -1.35 -23.17 -5.72
C ARG A 217 -0.64 -22.05 -6.46
N VAL A 218 0.37 -21.47 -5.82
CA VAL A 218 1.33 -20.57 -6.45
C VAL A 218 2.69 -21.26 -6.55
N ARG A 219 3.21 -21.41 -7.76
CA ARG A 219 4.58 -21.86 -8.01
C ARG A 219 5.39 -20.70 -8.57
N LEU A 220 6.35 -20.21 -7.80
CA LEU A 220 7.21 -19.08 -8.16
C LEU A 220 8.66 -19.53 -8.26
N THR A 221 9.17 -19.58 -9.48
CA THR A 221 10.59 -19.86 -9.79
C THR A 221 11.26 -18.70 -10.51
N GLY A 222 10.48 -17.83 -11.14
CA GLY A 222 10.91 -16.57 -11.74
C GLY A 222 10.92 -15.41 -10.73
N ARG A 223 10.47 -14.23 -11.16
CA ARG A 223 10.52 -12.99 -10.35
C ARG A 223 9.19 -12.26 -10.29
N ILE A 224 8.93 -11.66 -9.14
CA ILE A 224 7.93 -10.60 -8.96
C ILE A 224 8.69 -9.34 -8.51
N GLU A 225 8.65 -8.30 -9.34
CA GLU A 225 9.34 -7.03 -9.09
C GLU A 225 8.31 -5.95 -8.76
N ALA A 226 8.42 -5.34 -7.59
CA ALA A 226 7.60 -4.23 -7.13
C ALA A 226 8.52 -3.15 -6.56
N ARG A 227 9.54 -2.76 -7.32
CA ARG A 227 10.61 -1.87 -6.84
C ARG A 227 10.24 -0.41 -7.02
N GLY A 228 10.79 0.45 -6.18
CA GLY A 228 10.79 1.88 -6.43
C GLY A 228 11.71 2.24 -7.61
N GLY A 229 11.36 3.30 -8.32
CA GLY A 229 12.20 3.92 -9.35
C GLY A 229 13.31 4.78 -8.74
N ALA A 230 14.40 4.94 -9.46
CA ALA A 230 15.50 5.81 -9.05
C ALA A 230 15.12 7.29 -9.18
N GLY A 231 15.62 8.12 -8.26
CA GLY A 231 15.64 9.57 -8.49
C GLY A 231 16.57 9.94 -9.63
N GLU A 232 16.27 11.05 -10.29
CA GLU A 232 17.11 11.59 -11.35
C GLU A 232 18.45 12.05 -10.77
N LEU A 233 19.52 11.75 -11.49
CA LEU A 233 20.87 12.18 -11.17
C LEU A 233 21.31 13.21 -12.18
N TRP A 234 21.70 14.39 -11.71
CA TRP A 234 22.42 15.35 -12.53
C TRP A 234 23.89 15.36 -12.13
N ASP A 235 24.73 14.79 -13.00
CA ASP A 235 26.20 14.84 -12.90
C ASP A 235 26.69 15.94 -13.83
N GLY A 236 26.78 17.18 -13.32
CA GLY A 236 27.28 18.31 -14.10
C GLY A 236 28.71 18.08 -14.60
N ILE A 237 29.07 18.71 -15.72
CA ILE A 237 30.37 18.55 -16.44
C ILE A 237 31.61 19.04 -15.63
N PHE A 238 31.45 19.66 -14.46
CA PHE A 238 32.53 20.41 -13.82
C PHE A 238 32.90 19.86 -12.44
N GLY A 239 33.81 18.89 -12.41
CA GLY A 239 34.98 18.74 -11.51
C GLY A 239 34.90 18.94 -9.99
N HIS A 240 33.74 19.28 -9.42
CA HIS A 240 33.61 19.75 -8.04
C HIS A 240 32.52 18.99 -7.27
N GLY A 241 32.35 17.69 -7.50
CA GLY A 241 31.65 16.76 -6.59
C GLY A 241 30.19 17.08 -6.17
N ASN A 242 29.60 18.18 -6.62
CA ASN A 242 28.26 18.65 -6.25
C ASN A 242 27.24 17.98 -7.16
N ARG A 243 26.73 16.83 -6.71
CA ARG A 243 25.66 16.09 -7.40
C ARG A 243 24.32 16.51 -6.85
N VAL A 244 23.41 16.92 -7.73
CA VAL A 244 22.00 17.10 -7.37
C VAL A 244 21.29 15.78 -7.64
N VAL A 245 20.62 15.26 -6.61
CA VAL A 245 20.00 13.93 -6.66
C VAL A 245 18.55 14.03 -6.24
N GLY A 246 17.68 13.51 -7.10
CA GLY A 246 16.30 13.23 -6.80
C GLY A 246 16.18 12.08 -5.79
N GLY A 247 15.15 12.11 -4.97
CA GLY A 247 14.80 11.04 -4.07
C GLY A 247 14.22 9.88 -4.86
N SER A 248 14.67 8.68 -4.57
CA SER A 248 14.15 7.46 -5.16
C SER A 248 12.80 7.08 -4.52
N GLY A 249 11.92 6.46 -5.30
CA GLY A 249 10.63 5.97 -4.81
C GLY A 249 10.81 4.80 -3.84
N SER A 250 9.86 4.62 -2.92
CA SER A 250 9.85 3.44 -2.05
C SER A 250 9.43 2.18 -2.81
N GLY A 251 9.77 1.02 -2.24
CA GLY A 251 9.29 -0.26 -2.73
C GLY A 251 7.77 -0.40 -2.60
N GLY A 252 7.21 -1.29 -3.38
CA GLY A 252 5.78 -1.55 -3.48
C GLY A 252 5.25 -2.59 -2.52
N ALA A 253 4.11 -3.19 -2.87
CA ALA A 253 3.44 -4.20 -2.07
C ALA A 253 3.27 -5.50 -2.87
N VAL A 254 3.68 -6.64 -2.31
CA VAL A 254 3.36 -7.95 -2.88
C VAL A 254 2.64 -8.79 -1.83
N ARG A 255 1.44 -9.26 -2.15
CA ARG A 255 0.67 -10.16 -1.28
C ARG A 255 0.35 -11.46 -2.00
N ILE A 256 0.69 -12.59 -1.38
CA ILE A 256 0.31 -13.92 -1.87
C ILE A 256 -0.67 -14.52 -0.88
N VAL A 257 -1.84 -14.93 -1.37
CA VAL A 257 -2.86 -15.66 -0.60
C VAL A 257 -3.06 -17.03 -1.27
N ALA A 258 -2.63 -18.11 -0.64
CA ALA A 258 -2.72 -19.43 -1.26
C ALA A 258 -2.88 -20.60 -0.29
N ASN A 259 -3.41 -21.73 -0.77
CA ASN A 259 -3.30 -22.99 -0.01
C ASN A 259 -1.86 -23.44 0.03
N ARG A 260 -1.16 -23.34 -1.11
CA ARG A 260 0.26 -23.70 -1.21
C ARG A 260 1.06 -22.67 -2.00
N LEU A 261 2.17 -22.23 -1.42
CA LEU A 261 3.20 -21.48 -2.13
C LEU A 261 4.49 -22.31 -2.18
N GLU A 262 5.06 -22.48 -3.36
CA GLU A 262 6.31 -23.24 -3.55
C GLU A 262 7.21 -22.63 -4.61
N GLY A 263 8.48 -23.04 -4.61
CA GLY A 263 9.49 -22.62 -5.57
C GLY A 263 10.65 -21.84 -4.92
N ASN A 264 11.56 -21.37 -5.76
CA ASN A 264 12.85 -20.79 -5.39
C ASN A 264 13.14 -19.46 -6.11
N GLY A 265 12.09 -18.80 -6.60
CA GLY A 265 12.18 -17.53 -7.30
C GLY A 265 12.47 -16.34 -6.39
N ILE A 266 12.17 -15.13 -6.87
CA ILE A 266 12.43 -13.87 -6.18
C ILE A 266 11.15 -13.05 -6.07
N ILE A 267 10.87 -12.50 -4.89
CA ILE A 267 9.89 -11.43 -4.71
C ILE A 267 10.64 -10.20 -4.19
N HIS A 268 10.59 -9.09 -4.91
CA HIS A 268 11.41 -7.93 -4.61
C HIS A 268 10.59 -6.64 -4.54
N ALA A 269 10.32 -6.20 -3.32
CA ALA A 269 9.68 -4.92 -3.00
C ALA A 269 10.70 -3.94 -2.41
N GLY A 270 11.88 -3.81 -3.03
CA GLY A 270 12.94 -2.91 -2.58
C GLY A 270 12.68 -1.46 -2.98
N GLY A 271 13.18 -0.51 -2.18
CA GLY A 271 13.22 0.90 -2.57
C GLY A 271 14.08 1.12 -3.82
N GLY A 272 13.82 2.23 -4.50
CA GLY A 272 14.60 2.63 -5.66
C GLY A 272 16.05 2.93 -5.24
N PRO A 273 17.03 2.55 -6.09
CA PRO A 273 18.44 2.72 -5.77
C PRO A 273 18.82 4.20 -5.77
N SER A 274 19.84 4.56 -5.00
CA SER A 274 20.59 5.81 -5.14
C SER A 274 22.07 5.54 -4.87
N THR A 275 22.96 6.23 -5.59
CA THR A 275 24.42 6.05 -5.51
C THR A 275 25.09 6.91 -4.44
N THR A 276 24.38 7.87 -3.84
CA THR A 276 24.96 8.84 -2.89
C THR A 276 24.01 9.21 -1.75
N VAL A 277 22.81 9.72 -2.07
CA VAL A 277 21.77 10.19 -1.12
C VAL A 277 20.39 10.03 -1.75
N GLY A 278 19.33 9.82 -0.97
CA GLY A 278 17.95 9.78 -1.49
C GLY A 278 17.38 8.37 -1.78
N ALA A 279 17.99 7.28 -1.30
CA ALA A 279 17.46 5.93 -1.49
C ALA A 279 16.01 5.78 -0.97
N GLY A 280 15.17 5.04 -1.68
CA GLY A 280 13.78 4.79 -1.27
C GLY A 280 13.69 3.82 -0.10
N GLY A 281 12.66 3.98 0.73
CA GLY A 281 12.32 3.02 1.77
C GLY A 281 11.89 1.67 1.19
N ALA A 282 12.05 0.60 1.96
CA ALA A 282 11.60 -0.71 1.55
C ALA A 282 10.07 -0.78 1.47
N GLY A 283 9.58 -1.64 0.58
CA GLY A 283 8.19 -2.03 0.47
C GLY A 283 7.84 -3.21 1.35
N ARG A 284 6.65 -3.78 1.14
CA ARG A 284 6.10 -4.89 1.95
C ARG A 284 5.89 -6.14 1.11
N VAL A 285 6.24 -7.29 1.68
CA VAL A 285 5.87 -8.60 1.15
C VAL A 285 5.06 -9.34 2.21
N ARG A 286 3.85 -9.76 1.87
CA ARG A 286 2.95 -10.54 2.72
C ARG A 286 2.72 -11.92 2.10
N ILE A 287 2.98 -12.96 2.87
CA ILE A 287 2.64 -14.34 2.50
C ILE A 287 1.56 -14.83 3.46
N ASP A 288 0.35 -14.98 2.94
CA ASP A 288 -0.81 -15.60 3.60
C ASP A 288 -1.01 -17.00 3.02
N CYS A 289 -0.32 -18.00 3.58
CA CYS A 289 -0.32 -19.36 3.03
C CYS A 289 -0.52 -20.43 4.12
N ILE A 290 -1.17 -21.53 3.74
CA ILE A 290 -1.38 -22.69 4.63
C ILE A 290 -0.16 -23.60 4.61
N ASP A 291 0.27 -23.97 3.41
CA ASP A 291 1.49 -24.74 3.12
C ASP A 291 2.50 -23.83 2.41
N ASP A 292 3.38 -23.20 3.19
CA ASP A 292 4.44 -22.32 2.69
C ASP A 292 5.75 -23.09 2.56
N ALA A 293 5.98 -23.62 1.36
CA ALA A 293 7.19 -24.34 0.96
C ALA A 293 8.13 -23.46 0.11
N PHE A 294 8.00 -22.13 0.18
CA PHE A 294 8.82 -21.20 -0.62
C PHE A 294 10.24 -21.10 -0.08
N GLY A 295 11.21 -21.55 -0.88
CA GLY A 295 12.64 -21.49 -0.58
C GLY A 295 13.39 -20.37 -1.31
N GLY A 296 12.67 -19.43 -1.94
CA GLY A 296 13.25 -18.34 -2.72
C GLY A 296 13.67 -17.12 -1.90
N SER A 297 14.07 -16.05 -2.60
CA SER A 297 14.50 -14.79 -1.98
C SER A 297 13.34 -13.81 -1.84
N LEU A 298 13.28 -13.12 -0.69
CA LEU A 298 12.31 -12.08 -0.40
C LEU A 298 13.05 -10.77 -0.08
N GLY A 299 12.82 -9.73 -0.88
CA GLY A 299 13.34 -8.38 -0.67
C GLY A 299 12.23 -7.41 -0.24
N GLY A 300 12.46 -6.68 0.85
CA GLY A 300 11.50 -5.77 1.47
C GLY A 300 11.22 -6.14 2.93
N VAL A 301 10.22 -5.51 3.55
CA VAL A 301 9.73 -5.88 4.88
C VAL A 301 8.75 -7.04 4.74
N VAL A 302 9.16 -8.21 5.22
CA VAL A 302 8.42 -9.45 5.06
C VAL A 302 7.54 -9.72 6.28
N SER A 303 6.31 -10.16 6.05
CA SER A 303 5.51 -10.82 7.07
C SER A 303 4.83 -12.07 6.51
N ARG A 304 4.65 -13.08 7.37
CA ARG A 304 3.97 -14.33 7.03
C ARG A 304 2.81 -14.59 7.99
N GLY A 305 1.89 -15.44 7.60
CA GLY A 305 0.79 -15.90 8.44
C GLY A 305 -0.34 -16.47 7.59
N PHE A 306 -1.56 -16.41 8.11
CA PHE A 306 -2.75 -16.81 7.37
C PHE A 306 -3.89 -15.83 7.62
N GLN A 307 -4.10 -14.93 6.66
CA GLN A 307 -5.27 -14.05 6.56
C GLN A 307 -5.91 -14.26 5.19
N PRO A 308 -6.88 -15.18 5.04
CA PRO A 308 -7.45 -15.56 3.75
C PRO A 308 -8.37 -14.49 3.14
N VAL A 309 -8.61 -13.39 3.87
CA VAL A 309 -9.37 -12.23 3.37
C VAL A 309 -8.57 -11.54 2.25
N VAL A 310 -8.96 -11.82 0.99
CA VAL A 310 -8.39 -11.20 -0.22
C VAL A 310 -8.89 -9.78 -0.37
N PHE A 311 -10.22 -9.60 -0.33
CA PHE A 311 -10.87 -8.32 -0.15
C PHE A 311 -11.57 -8.32 1.19
N PRO A 312 -11.42 -7.28 2.02
CA PRO A 312 -12.43 -7.04 3.04
C PRO A 312 -13.78 -7.01 2.33
N ALA A 313 -14.75 -7.81 2.77
CA ALA A 313 -16.11 -7.31 2.67
C ALA A 313 -16.11 -5.94 3.40
N PRO A 314 -16.93 -4.96 2.98
CA PRO A 314 -17.03 -3.67 3.68
C PRO A 314 -17.21 -3.76 5.20
N ASP A 315 -17.60 -4.95 5.69
CA ASP A 315 -17.88 -5.30 7.08
C ASP A 315 -16.89 -6.34 7.67
N ALA A 316 -16.01 -6.98 6.88
CA ALA A 316 -15.27 -8.18 7.30
C ALA A 316 -13.91 -7.95 7.98
N LEU A 317 -13.27 -6.80 7.79
CA LEU A 317 -12.02 -6.49 8.50
C LEU A 317 -12.24 -5.80 9.84
N GLY A 318 -13.48 -5.42 10.15
CA GLY A 318 -13.81 -4.64 11.35
C GLY A 318 -13.12 -3.28 11.40
N VAL A 319 -12.20 -2.91 10.50
CA VAL A 319 -11.53 -1.61 10.51
C VAL A 319 -11.35 -1.09 9.09
N SER A 320 -11.91 0.08 8.76
CA SER A 320 -11.64 0.76 7.47
C SER A 320 -11.79 2.28 7.56
N LEU A 321 -11.14 2.97 6.63
CA LEU A 321 -11.26 4.41 6.40
C LEU A 321 -11.56 4.67 4.92
N ARG A 322 -12.54 5.52 4.65
CA ARG A 322 -12.87 6.00 3.31
C ARG A 322 -13.17 7.48 3.37
N ILE A 323 -12.57 8.27 2.48
CA ILE A 323 -13.07 9.62 2.23
C ILE A 323 -14.41 9.46 1.50
N ALA A 324 -15.51 9.77 2.19
CA ALA A 324 -16.87 9.55 1.70
C ALA A 324 -17.43 10.77 0.97
N GLN A 325 -17.02 11.97 1.40
CA GLN A 325 -17.52 13.22 0.84
C GLN A 325 -16.45 14.32 0.91
N VAL A 326 -16.40 15.17 -0.11
CA VAL A 326 -15.71 16.46 -0.05
C VAL A 326 -16.72 17.55 -0.39
N GLU A 327 -16.91 18.47 0.55
CA GLU A 327 -18.05 19.38 0.63
C GLU A 327 -19.38 18.64 0.56
N GLU A 328 -20.20 18.89 -0.46
CA GLU A 328 -21.47 18.21 -0.72
C GLU A 328 -21.35 17.15 -1.81
N ILE A 329 -20.14 16.90 -2.31
CA ILE A 329 -19.89 15.96 -3.40
C ILE A 329 -19.44 14.63 -2.81
N ALA A 330 -20.24 13.58 -3.03
CA ALA A 330 -19.89 12.22 -2.66
C ALA A 330 -18.64 11.78 -3.43
N VAL A 331 -17.67 11.22 -2.72
CA VAL A 331 -16.49 10.60 -3.33
C VAL A 331 -16.85 9.15 -3.63
N GLU A 332 -16.93 8.81 -4.91
CA GLU A 332 -17.07 7.41 -5.30
C GLU A 332 -15.82 6.61 -4.89
N GLU A 333 -15.97 5.31 -4.60
CA GLU A 333 -14.87 4.40 -4.19
C GLU A 333 -13.77 4.22 -5.26
N THR A 334 -13.91 4.94 -6.37
CA THR A 334 -13.22 4.82 -7.63
C THR A 334 -12.27 5.98 -7.92
N ALA A 335 -12.10 6.94 -7.01
CA ALA A 335 -11.15 8.04 -7.17
C ALA A 335 -9.69 7.54 -7.01
N GLY A 336 -8.89 7.59 -8.08
CA GLY A 336 -7.49 7.14 -8.10
C GLY A 336 -6.45 8.23 -7.84
N SER A 337 -5.16 7.92 -8.01
CA SER A 337 -4.02 8.82 -7.72
C SER A 337 -3.52 9.64 -8.92
N ASP A 338 -4.22 9.62 -10.06
CA ASP A 338 -3.85 10.35 -11.28
C ASP A 338 -4.29 11.83 -11.20
N PRO A 339 -3.35 12.80 -11.18
CA PRO A 339 -3.67 14.23 -11.20
C PRO A 339 -4.38 14.69 -12.48
N GLY A 340 -4.27 13.95 -13.59
CA GLY A 340 -4.90 14.27 -14.86
C GLY A 340 -6.39 13.92 -14.94
N LYS A 341 -6.92 13.17 -13.96
CA LYS A 341 -8.32 12.71 -13.90
C LYS A 341 -8.86 12.84 -12.47
N PRO A 342 -9.27 14.05 -12.04
CA PRO A 342 -9.66 14.30 -10.67
C PRO A 342 -10.90 13.50 -10.26
N GLY A 343 -10.84 12.83 -9.11
CA GLY A 343 -11.97 12.07 -8.55
C GLY A 343 -13.10 12.96 -8.00
N VAL A 344 -12.80 14.22 -7.69
CA VAL A 344 -13.77 15.25 -7.30
C VAL A 344 -13.31 16.58 -7.88
N ILE A 345 -14.23 17.33 -8.50
CA ILE A 345 -13.99 18.71 -8.94
C ILE A 345 -14.79 19.63 -8.03
N LEU A 346 -14.09 20.55 -7.36
CA LEU A 346 -14.72 21.49 -6.45
C LEU A 346 -14.88 22.86 -7.13
N PRO A 347 -16.08 23.47 -7.08
CA PRO A 347 -16.25 24.86 -7.48
C PRO A 347 -15.62 25.75 -6.40
N PHE A 348 -14.49 26.37 -6.71
CA PHE A 348 -13.73 27.37 -5.92
C PHE A 348 -13.30 26.96 -4.49
N LEU A 349 -12.19 27.55 -4.02
CA LEU A 349 -11.72 27.38 -2.64
C LEU A 349 -12.49 28.36 -1.73
N SER A 350 -13.20 27.82 -0.74
CA SER A 350 -13.76 28.60 0.38
C SER A 350 -12.65 29.00 1.36
N GLU A 351 -12.66 30.25 1.86
CA GLU A 351 -11.66 30.79 2.81
C GLU A 351 -11.55 30.00 4.13
N GLY A 352 -12.51 29.12 4.43
CA GLY A 352 -12.54 28.29 5.64
C GLY A 352 -12.00 26.86 5.49
N GLY A 353 -11.43 26.53 4.32
CA GLY A 353 -11.07 25.15 3.96
C GLY A 353 -12.27 24.29 3.60
N GLN A 354 -12.01 23.16 2.94
CA GLN A 354 -13.04 22.28 2.42
C GLN A 354 -13.42 21.21 3.44
N ARG A 355 -14.71 20.95 3.63
CA ARG A 355 -15.18 19.88 4.52
C ARG A 355 -14.88 18.53 3.88
N VAL A 356 -14.08 17.70 4.52
CA VAL A 356 -13.82 16.31 4.14
C VAL A 356 -14.48 15.41 5.17
N THR A 357 -15.43 14.58 4.74
CA THR A 357 -16.07 13.58 5.58
C THR A 357 -15.38 12.24 5.35
N VAL A 358 -14.81 11.67 6.41
CA VAL A 358 -14.20 10.34 6.41
C VAL A 358 -15.15 9.37 7.09
N GLU A 359 -15.67 8.39 6.34
CA GLU A 359 -16.36 7.23 6.90
C GLU A 359 -15.33 6.28 7.52
N CYS A 360 -15.58 5.90 8.76
CA CYS A 360 -14.78 5.03 9.59
C CYS A 360 -15.62 3.81 9.94
N ARG A 361 -15.05 2.61 9.89
CA ARG A 361 -15.74 1.39 10.36
C ARG A 361 -14.88 0.65 11.36
N GLY A 362 -15.53 0.10 12.39
CA GLY A 362 -14.97 -0.50 13.62
C GLY A 362 -13.69 0.15 14.15
N LEU A 363 -13.70 1.48 14.15
CA LEU A 363 -12.79 2.29 14.95
C LEU A 363 -13.56 2.73 16.20
N PRO A 364 -12.98 2.60 17.41
CA PRO A 364 -13.58 3.20 18.60
C PRO A 364 -13.91 4.67 18.36
N LEU A 365 -15.08 5.13 18.84
CA LEU A 365 -15.45 6.54 18.72
C LEU A 365 -14.40 7.43 19.42
N GLY A 366 -14.11 8.58 18.84
CA GLY A 366 -13.06 9.48 19.32
C GLY A 366 -11.65 9.12 18.88
N THR A 367 -11.47 8.07 18.06
CA THR A 367 -10.20 7.77 17.40
C THR A 367 -9.77 8.93 16.50
N GLU A 368 -8.50 9.31 16.58
CA GLU A 368 -7.94 10.36 15.75
C GLU A 368 -7.85 9.91 14.28
N VAL A 369 -8.34 10.75 13.39
CA VAL A 369 -8.27 10.60 11.93
C VAL A 369 -7.49 11.79 11.38
N LEU A 370 -6.40 11.49 10.67
CA LEU A 370 -5.59 12.49 9.99
C LEU A 370 -5.94 12.50 8.51
N VAL A 371 -6.33 13.67 7.99
CA VAL A 371 -6.53 13.87 6.54
C VAL A 371 -5.42 14.76 6.02
N THR A 372 -4.80 14.33 4.92
CA THR A 372 -3.73 15.07 4.26
C THR A 372 -4.12 15.38 2.82
N ALA A 373 -4.05 16.66 2.45
CA ALA A 373 -4.17 17.14 1.09
C ALA A 373 -2.77 17.46 0.53
N THR A 374 -2.46 16.98 -0.67
CA THR A 374 -1.19 17.27 -1.37
C THR A 374 -1.48 18.04 -2.66
N SER A 375 -0.82 19.17 -2.90
CA SER A 375 -0.87 19.84 -4.20
C SER A 375 -0.23 18.97 -5.28
N ALA A 376 -0.92 18.74 -6.40
CA ALA A 376 -0.35 17.99 -7.52
C ALA A 376 0.75 18.78 -8.26
N VAL A 377 0.79 20.11 -8.06
CA VAL A 377 1.71 21.02 -8.74
C VAL A 377 2.97 21.25 -7.92
N THR A 378 2.81 21.62 -6.64
CA THR A 378 3.93 21.98 -5.77
C THR A 378 4.36 20.86 -4.83
N GLY A 379 3.49 19.87 -4.61
CA GLY A 379 3.71 18.83 -3.58
C GLY A 379 3.53 19.34 -2.14
N GLU A 380 3.11 20.60 -1.95
CA GLU A 380 2.77 21.15 -0.63
C GLU A 380 1.71 20.28 0.06
N GLN A 381 1.89 20.01 1.35
CA GLN A 381 0.94 19.23 2.15
C GLN A 381 0.32 20.03 3.27
N VAL A 382 -0.98 19.85 3.43
CA VAL A 382 -1.75 20.30 4.60
C VAL A 382 -2.33 19.06 5.26
N THR A 383 -1.94 18.80 6.51
CA THR A 383 -2.48 17.72 7.33
C THR A 383 -3.30 18.30 8.46
N VAL A 384 -4.56 17.84 8.59
CA VAL A 384 -5.47 18.26 9.66
C VAL A 384 -5.98 17.03 10.38
N ALA A 385 -6.03 17.11 11.71
CA ALA A 385 -6.58 16.07 12.56
C ALA A 385 -8.07 16.35 12.85
N GLY A 386 -8.85 15.28 12.93
CA GLY A 386 -10.17 15.26 13.53
C GLY A 386 -10.43 13.93 14.22
N ARG A 387 -11.67 13.69 14.61
CA ARG A 387 -12.09 12.46 15.30
C ARG A 387 -13.38 11.92 14.74
N ASN A 388 -13.54 10.60 14.77
CA ASN A 388 -14.77 9.92 14.38
C ASN A 388 -15.84 10.03 15.49
N ASP A 389 -16.34 11.25 15.72
CA ASP A 389 -17.22 11.56 16.87
C ASP A 389 -18.72 11.42 16.56
N ARG A 390 -19.09 11.05 15.33
CA ARG A 390 -20.48 10.80 14.93
C ARG A 390 -20.68 9.35 14.51
N GLY A 391 -21.86 8.79 14.80
CA GLY A 391 -22.24 7.42 14.40
C GLY A 391 -21.97 6.40 15.50
N THR A 392 -21.67 5.17 15.11
CA THR A 392 -21.33 4.05 16.00
C THR A 392 -19.92 3.54 15.70
N GLU A 393 -19.36 2.70 16.57
CA GLU A 393 -18.07 2.05 16.29
C GLU A 393 -18.10 1.30 14.95
N ASP A 394 -19.16 0.53 14.67
CA ASP A 394 -19.34 -0.18 13.39
C ASP A 394 -19.37 0.76 12.17
N ARG A 395 -19.90 1.98 12.32
CA ARG A 395 -19.96 2.99 11.26
C ARG A 395 -20.00 4.40 11.84
N SER A 396 -18.84 5.06 11.85
CA SER A 396 -18.63 6.41 12.37
C SER A 396 -18.09 7.37 11.31
N TYR A 397 -18.11 8.67 11.60
CA TYR A 397 -17.70 9.71 10.67
C TYR A 397 -16.84 10.77 11.35
N ALA A 398 -15.76 11.15 10.68
CA ALA A 398 -14.96 12.33 11.02
C ALA A 398 -15.17 13.43 9.97
N ASP A 399 -15.70 14.57 10.40
CA ASP A 399 -15.88 15.75 9.53
C ASP A 399 -14.73 16.74 9.78
N ILE A 400 -13.82 16.85 8.83
CA ILE A 400 -12.56 17.59 8.98
C ILE A 400 -12.53 18.73 7.97
N ARG A 401 -12.28 19.96 8.43
CA ARG A 401 -12.06 21.09 7.51
C ARG A 401 -10.60 21.14 7.10
N VAL A 402 -10.34 20.91 5.82
CA VAL A 402 -8.99 20.83 5.26
C VAL A 402 -8.78 22.00 4.31
N PRO A 403 -7.85 22.93 4.60
CA PRO A 403 -7.42 23.92 3.62
C PRO A 403 -6.76 23.18 2.44
N LEU A 404 -7.42 23.11 1.29
CA LEU A 404 -6.80 22.50 0.11
C LEU A 404 -5.81 23.50 -0.51
N PRO A 405 -4.52 23.13 -0.67
CA PRO A 405 -3.55 24.00 -1.29
C PRO A 405 -3.92 24.24 -2.78
N PRO A 406 -3.52 25.39 -3.37
CA PRO A 406 -3.77 25.67 -4.79
C PRO A 406 -3.26 24.54 -5.71
N GLY A 407 -4.07 24.20 -6.73
CA GLY A 407 -3.79 23.10 -7.66
C GLY A 407 -4.02 21.70 -7.06
N SER A 408 -5.16 21.50 -6.39
CA SER A 408 -5.43 20.32 -5.54
C SER A 408 -5.14 18.97 -6.21
N GLY A 409 -4.38 18.14 -5.49
CA GLY A 409 -3.99 16.77 -5.85
C GLY A 409 -4.51 15.73 -4.87
N LEU A 410 -3.68 14.73 -4.53
CA LEU A 410 -4.06 13.55 -3.76
C LEU A 410 -4.57 13.91 -2.34
N LEU A 411 -5.78 13.44 -2.02
CA LEU A 411 -6.34 13.40 -0.67
C LEU A 411 -6.24 11.98 -0.11
N TRP A 412 -5.78 11.84 1.13
CA TRP A 412 -5.77 10.54 1.80
C TRP A 412 -6.00 10.70 3.31
N ALA A 413 -6.59 9.67 3.90
CA ALA A 413 -6.85 9.59 5.33
C ALA A 413 -6.05 8.45 5.95
N ARG A 414 -5.58 8.65 7.17
CA ARG A 414 -4.99 7.58 7.99
C ARG A 414 -5.41 7.70 9.43
N THR A 415 -5.27 6.59 10.14
CA THR A 415 -5.34 6.54 11.59
C THR A 415 -4.26 5.59 12.10
N ARG A 416 -3.98 5.67 13.39
CA ARG A 416 -3.13 4.72 14.10
C ARG A 416 -3.97 4.03 15.16
N LEU A 417 -4.17 2.72 14.99
CA LEU A 417 -4.75 1.91 16.06
C LEU A 417 -3.68 1.68 17.12
N VAL A 418 -3.88 2.22 18.32
CA VAL A 418 -3.13 1.82 19.51
C VAL A 418 -4.03 0.87 20.28
N THR A 419 -3.84 -0.43 20.09
CA THR A 419 -4.32 -1.38 21.09
C THR A 419 -3.50 -1.12 22.35
N LEU A 420 -4.12 -0.52 23.36
CA LEU A 420 -3.60 -0.58 24.71
C LEU A 420 -3.46 -2.08 25.02
N GLY A 421 -2.24 -2.56 25.19
CA GLY A 421 -2.02 -3.89 25.74
C GLY A 421 -2.77 -3.94 27.06
N GLU A 422 -3.50 -5.03 27.29
CA GLU A 422 -4.04 -5.34 28.61
C GLU A 422 -2.90 -5.17 29.61
N GLY A 423 -3.08 -4.22 30.54
CA GLY A 423 -2.12 -3.99 31.59
C GLY A 423 -2.00 -5.25 32.44
N GLU A 424 -0.75 -5.63 32.74
CA GLU A 424 -0.44 -6.35 33.98
C GLU A 424 -0.76 -5.48 35.21
#